data_AF-A0A1F8GF21-F1
#
_entry.id   AF-A0A1F8GF21-F1
#
_cell.length_a   1.000
_cell.length_b   1.000
_cell.length_c   1.000
_cell.angle_alpha   90.00
_cell.angle_beta   90.00
_cell.angle_gamma   90.00
#
_symmetry.space_group_name_H-M   'P 1'
#
loop_
_entity.id
_entity.type
_entity.pdbx_description
1 polymer ?
#
loop_
_entity_poly.entity_id
_entity_poly.type
_entity_poly.pdbx_seq_one_letter_code
_entity_poly.pdbx_strand_id
1 'polypeptide(L)'
;MTKQTKRVLFYSAVAVFLILSYVIILYAMGYKYSFSDNRFFKTGAVYLKVNTDADVYLNDKFLGNTSFFGNSYRIEGLLPGSYSIRVQKNDYSTWQKSANIDEGFVNEFSKILLLSEDEKGLEELDKEIALIFTTPIPTPKPSPTPSVDPFAIKKGVLTTTNEKPEKIAENVKGFALSKDKNKLTWWTTNELWVMWLSDTNYQPYHKKGDKELITRLSTQIKKAAWFRDDEHLIVDSNPSTNSKQNGYKVLEIDTRGGINIIEI
;
A
#
# COMPACT_ATOMS: atom_id res chain seq x y z
N MET A 1 -6.89 14.78 65.50
CA MET A 1 -6.16 13.77 64.68
C MET A 1 -5.00 13.20 65.49
N THR A 2 -4.97 11.88 65.72
CA THR A 2 -3.85 11.23 66.43
C THR A 2 -2.62 11.12 65.51
N LYS A 3 -1.41 10.95 66.08
CA LYS A 3 -0.17 10.76 65.31
C LYS A 3 -0.28 9.59 64.32
N GLN A 4 -1.01 8.53 64.69
CA GLN A 4 -1.23 7.36 63.84
C GLN A 4 -2.12 7.69 62.64
N THR A 5 -3.26 8.38 62.83
CA THR A 5 -4.14 8.79 61.73
C THR A 5 -3.41 9.67 60.71
N LYS A 6 -2.56 10.60 61.18
CA LYS A 6 -1.75 11.45 60.30
C LYS A 6 -0.76 10.64 59.45
N ARG A 7 -0.10 9.63 60.04
CA ARG A 7 0.83 8.74 59.32
C ARG A 7 0.11 7.87 58.30
N VAL A 8 -1.02 7.28 58.66
CA VAL A 8 -1.83 6.46 57.74
C VAL A 8 -2.27 7.29 56.54
N LEU A 9 -2.83 8.49 56.77
CA LEU A 9 -3.24 9.39 55.69
C LEU A 9 -2.07 9.79 54.78
N PHE A 10 -0.91 10.09 55.38
CA PHE A 10 0.28 10.46 54.61
C PHE A 10 0.75 9.31 53.72
N TYR A 11 0.94 8.11 54.28
CA TYR A 11 1.42 6.97 53.49
C TYR A 11 0.38 6.48 52.48
N SER A 12 -0.93 6.58 52.76
CA SER A 12 -1.96 6.28 51.76
C SER A 12 -1.93 7.28 50.61
N ALA A 13 -1.74 8.57 50.90
CA ALA A 13 -1.61 9.59 49.86
C ALA A 13 -0.35 9.37 49.01
N VAL A 14 0.79 9.01 49.62
CA VAL A 14 2.01 8.65 48.91
C VAL A 14 1.80 7.42 48.03
N ALA A 15 1.15 6.36 48.53
CA ALA A 15 0.87 5.17 47.76
C ALA A 15 -0.05 5.47 46.55
N VAL A 16 -1.13 6.22 46.76
CA VAL A 16 -2.03 6.67 45.69
C VAL A 16 -1.28 7.51 44.66
N PHE A 17 -0.44 8.45 45.11
CA PHE A 17 0.40 9.25 44.22
C PHE A 17 1.30 8.38 43.35
N LEU A 18 2.03 7.43 43.94
CA LEU A 18 2.92 6.53 43.19
C LEU A 18 2.17 5.69 42.15
N ILE A 19 0.99 5.15 42.50
CA ILE A 19 0.16 4.37 41.57
C ILE A 19 -0.33 5.26 40.41
N LEU A 20 -0.87 6.44 40.72
CA LEU A 20 -1.35 7.36 39.71
C LEU A 20 -0.22 7.84 38.79
N SER A 21 0.94 8.19 39.36
CA SER A 21 2.13 8.55 38.57
C SER A 21 2.56 7.43 37.64
N TYR A 22 2.56 6.18 38.11
CA TYR A 22 2.89 5.03 37.27
C TYR A 22 1.91 4.87 36.10
N VAL A 23 0.60 4.98 36.34
CA VAL A 23 -0.43 4.90 35.29
C VAL A 23 -0.30 6.05 34.29
N ILE A 24 -0.02 7.27 34.75
CA ILE A 24 0.19 8.44 33.88
C ILE A 24 1.44 8.26 33.01
N ILE A 25 2.53 7.72 33.56
CA ILE A 25 3.75 7.42 32.80
C ILE A 25 3.45 6.38 31.71
N LEU A 26 2.74 5.29 32.05
CA LEU A 26 2.34 4.29 31.06
C LEU A 26 1.50 4.92 29.94
N TYR A 27 0.52 5.76 30.29
CA TYR A 27 -0.28 6.47 29.30
C TYR A 27 0.58 7.37 28.39
N ALA A 28 1.52 8.14 28.97
CA ALA A 28 2.43 8.99 28.21
C ALA A 28 3.39 8.19 27.32
N MET A 29 3.72 6.95 27.68
CA MET A 29 4.49 6.01 26.87
C MET A 29 3.66 5.32 25.76
N GLY A 30 2.38 5.67 25.63
CA GLY A 30 1.48 5.09 24.64
C GLY A 30 0.87 3.75 25.06
N TYR A 31 0.82 3.43 26.36
CA TYR A 31 0.07 2.28 26.84
C TYR A 31 -1.41 2.62 27.05
N LYS A 32 -2.28 1.68 26.71
CA LYS A 32 -3.71 1.75 26.97
C LYS A 32 -4.18 0.47 27.64
N TYR A 33 -5.05 0.62 28.65
CA TYR A 33 -5.63 -0.53 29.33
C TYR A 33 -6.75 -1.13 28.48
N SER A 34 -6.68 -2.43 28.24
CA SER A 34 -7.78 -3.20 27.69
C SER A 34 -8.57 -3.85 28.81
N PHE A 35 -9.85 -3.51 28.92
CA PHE A 35 -10.76 -4.13 29.89
C PHE A 35 -11.17 -5.55 29.47
N SER A 36 -11.16 -5.86 28.16
CA SER A 36 -11.44 -7.22 27.67
C SER A 36 -10.33 -8.19 28.04
N ASP A 37 -9.08 -7.76 27.92
CA ASP A 37 -7.90 -8.61 28.13
C ASP A 37 -7.27 -8.43 29.53
N ASN A 38 -7.83 -7.51 30.33
CA ASN A 38 -7.37 -7.17 31.67
C ASN A 38 -5.85 -6.88 31.76
N ARG A 39 -5.32 -6.18 30.76
CA ARG A 39 -3.89 -5.83 30.67
C ARG A 39 -3.66 -4.51 29.93
N PHE A 40 -2.46 -3.95 30.12
CA PHE A 40 -1.99 -2.83 29.32
C PHE A 40 -1.40 -3.34 28.00
N PHE A 41 -1.71 -2.65 26.91
CA PHE A 41 -1.07 -2.83 25.62
C PHE A 41 -0.33 -1.56 25.23
N LYS A 42 0.87 -1.69 24.67
CA LYS A 42 1.49 -0.60 23.93
C LYS A 42 0.71 -0.39 22.63
N THR A 43 0.11 0.78 22.48
CA THR A 43 -0.72 1.08 21.32
C THR A 43 0.10 1.12 20.03
N GLY A 44 -0.51 0.64 18.95
CA GLY A 44 0.02 0.79 17.61
C GLY A 44 -0.49 2.07 16.94
N ALA A 45 -0.04 2.29 15.72
CA ALA A 45 -0.49 3.40 14.89
C ALA A 45 -0.61 3.01 13.42
N VAL A 46 -1.31 3.83 12.65
CA VAL A 46 -1.33 3.76 11.19
C VAL A 46 -0.84 5.09 10.65
N TYR A 47 0.09 5.05 9.72
CA TYR A 47 0.48 6.21 8.92
C TYR A 47 -0.03 6.07 7.49
N LEU A 48 -0.74 7.08 7.01
CA LEU A 48 -1.31 7.16 5.67
C LEU A 48 -0.67 8.32 4.91
N LYS A 49 -0.31 8.09 3.65
CA LYS A 49 0.13 9.12 2.71
C LYS A 49 -0.62 8.95 1.40
N VAL A 50 -1.29 10.02 0.99
CA VAL A 50 -2.21 10.05 -0.14
C VAL A 50 -1.67 11.01 -1.20
N ASN A 51 -1.95 10.73 -2.48
CA ASN A 51 -1.56 11.62 -3.58
C ASN A 51 -2.32 12.96 -3.58
N THR A 52 -3.48 13.04 -2.91
CA THR A 52 -4.36 14.22 -2.85
C THR A 52 -4.91 14.42 -1.44
N ASP A 53 -5.50 15.58 -1.15
CA ASP A 53 -6.22 15.79 0.10
C ASP A 53 -7.41 14.83 0.18
N ALA A 54 -7.65 14.23 1.34
CA ALA A 54 -8.69 13.22 1.49
C ALA A 54 -9.25 13.17 2.91
N ASP A 55 -10.47 12.66 3.03
CA ASP A 55 -11.08 12.27 4.28
C ASP A 55 -10.61 10.87 4.71
N VAL A 56 -10.36 10.70 6.00
CA VAL A 56 -9.92 9.43 6.59
C VAL A 56 -10.99 8.90 7.55
N TYR A 57 -11.31 7.62 7.38
CA TYR A 57 -12.28 6.89 8.19
C TYR A 57 -11.64 5.64 8.79
N LEU A 58 -11.98 5.34 10.04
CA LEU A 58 -11.58 4.12 10.75
C LEU A 58 -12.83 3.41 11.27
N ASN A 59 -13.05 2.18 10.83
CA ASN A 59 -14.28 1.41 11.11
C ASN A 59 -15.53 2.25 10.82
N ASP A 60 -15.56 2.86 9.62
CA ASP A 60 -16.61 3.75 9.11
C ASP A 60 -16.83 5.07 9.88
N LYS A 61 -16.06 5.32 10.94
CA LYS A 61 -16.10 6.59 11.66
C LYS A 61 -15.12 7.59 11.02
N PHE A 62 -15.62 8.77 10.65
CA PHE A 62 -14.79 9.88 10.21
C PHE A 62 -13.83 10.31 11.32
N LEU A 63 -12.53 10.39 11.00
CA LEU A 63 -11.50 10.85 11.92
C LEU A 63 -11.01 12.28 11.60
N GLY A 64 -11.03 12.66 10.33
CA GLY A 64 -10.55 13.96 9.87
C GLY A 64 -10.03 13.93 8.45
N ASN A 65 -9.40 15.03 8.04
CA ASN A 65 -8.79 15.19 6.72
C ASN A 65 -7.28 14.98 6.80
N THR A 66 -6.67 14.52 5.71
CA THR A 66 -5.21 14.52 5.55
C THR A 66 -4.62 15.92 5.74
N SER A 67 -3.38 15.99 6.21
CA SER A 67 -2.65 17.23 6.43
C SER A 67 -2.59 18.10 5.19
N PHE A 68 -2.83 19.41 5.35
CA PHE A 68 -2.74 20.40 4.27
C PHE A 68 -1.38 20.36 3.56
N PHE A 69 -0.29 20.23 4.35
CA PHE A 69 1.04 20.00 3.81
C PHE A 69 1.28 18.50 3.71
N GLY A 70 1.37 18.01 2.49
CA GLY A 70 1.84 16.67 2.20
C GLY A 70 0.80 15.55 2.39
N ASN A 71 -0.50 15.82 2.48
CA ASN A 71 -1.56 14.82 2.30
C ASN A 71 -1.36 13.54 3.13
N SER A 72 -1.03 13.70 4.41
CA SER A 72 -0.76 12.57 5.32
C SER A 72 -1.69 12.56 6.52
N TYR A 73 -1.94 11.39 7.09
CA TYR A 73 -2.75 11.25 8.30
C TYR A 73 -2.14 10.18 9.20
N ARG A 74 -2.11 10.42 10.51
CA ARG A 74 -1.66 9.42 11.48
C ARG A 74 -2.77 9.12 12.46
N ILE A 75 -3.11 7.83 12.54
CA ILE A 75 -4.08 7.30 13.51
C ILE A 75 -3.25 6.68 14.64
N GLU A 76 -3.26 7.29 15.81
CA GLU A 76 -2.49 6.85 16.99
C GLU A 76 -3.40 6.23 18.06
N GLY A 77 -2.80 5.52 19.03
CA GLY A 77 -3.55 5.03 20.18
C GLY A 77 -4.44 3.81 19.87
N LEU A 78 -4.11 3.07 18.81
CA LEU A 78 -4.84 1.87 18.41
C LEU A 78 -4.44 0.70 19.32
N LEU A 79 -5.44 0.00 19.86
CA LEU A 79 -5.18 -1.29 20.52
C LEU A 79 -4.86 -2.33 19.44
N PRO A 80 -4.15 -3.41 19.77
CA PRO A 80 -3.92 -4.47 18.81
C PRO A 80 -5.23 -5.07 18.29
N GLY A 81 -5.31 -5.32 16.99
CA GLY A 81 -6.52 -5.85 16.34
C GLY A 81 -6.67 -5.40 14.89
N SER A 82 -7.76 -5.84 14.26
CA SER A 82 -8.06 -5.51 12.87
C SER A 82 -8.94 -4.26 12.75
N TYR A 83 -8.58 -3.37 11.84
CA TYR A 83 -9.28 -2.11 11.58
C TYR A 83 -9.52 -1.93 10.08
N SER A 84 -10.75 -1.58 9.72
CA SER A 84 -11.09 -1.12 8.36
C SER A 84 -10.69 0.35 8.24
N ILE A 85 -9.83 0.66 7.29
CA ILE A 85 -9.35 2.01 7.00
C ILE A 85 -9.85 2.38 5.62
N ARG A 86 -10.57 3.50 5.52
CA ARG A 86 -11.06 4.02 4.24
C ARG A 86 -10.58 5.45 4.06
N VAL A 87 -10.07 5.74 2.87
CA VAL A 87 -9.61 7.06 2.45
C VAL A 87 -10.40 7.43 1.20
N GLN A 88 -11.04 8.60 1.21
CA GLN A 88 -11.88 9.04 0.10
C GLN A 88 -11.82 10.54 -0.10
N LYS A 89 -12.11 10.97 -1.31
CA LYS A 89 -12.31 12.37 -1.67
C LYS A 89 -13.51 12.44 -2.63
N ASN A 90 -14.27 13.52 -2.56
CA ASN A 90 -15.39 13.72 -3.49
C ASN A 90 -14.89 13.71 -4.94
N ASP A 91 -15.63 13.05 -5.82
CA ASP A 91 -15.32 12.87 -7.25
C ASP A 91 -14.00 12.13 -7.50
N TYR A 92 -13.54 11.32 -6.55
CA TYR A 92 -12.36 10.48 -6.69
C TYR A 92 -12.69 9.05 -6.29
N SER A 93 -11.89 8.11 -6.79
CA SER A 93 -11.92 6.73 -6.36
C SER A 93 -11.66 6.61 -4.86
N THR A 94 -12.16 5.51 -4.29
CA THR A 94 -11.98 5.20 -2.87
C THR A 94 -10.83 4.20 -2.70
N TRP A 95 -10.08 4.37 -1.62
CA TRP A 95 -9.12 3.37 -1.15
C TRP A 95 -9.59 2.80 0.17
N GLN A 96 -9.55 1.47 0.31
CA GLN A 96 -9.94 0.80 1.56
C GLN A 96 -9.10 -0.46 1.81
N LYS A 97 -8.66 -0.64 3.05
CA LYS A 97 -7.94 -1.84 3.51
C LYS A 97 -8.34 -2.26 4.91
N SER A 98 -8.18 -3.55 5.20
CA SER A 98 -8.24 -4.10 6.56
C SER A 98 -6.84 -4.23 7.14
N ALA A 99 -6.41 -3.29 7.99
CA ALA A 99 -5.10 -3.32 8.62
C ALA A 99 -5.14 -4.10 9.93
N ASN A 100 -4.27 -5.11 10.09
CA ASN A 100 -4.03 -5.74 11.38
C ASN A 100 -2.92 -4.99 12.12
N ILE A 101 -3.24 -4.46 13.29
CA ILE A 101 -2.33 -3.64 14.11
C ILE A 101 -1.75 -4.50 15.21
N ASP A 102 -0.42 -4.56 15.25
CA ASP A 102 0.32 -5.25 16.30
C ASP A 102 0.75 -4.28 17.42
N GLU A 103 0.95 -4.84 18.62
CA GLU A 103 1.30 -4.07 19.82
C GLU A 103 2.60 -3.28 19.63
N GLY A 104 2.52 -1.94 19.70
CA GLY A 104 3.66 -1.04 19.59
C GLY A 104 4.23 -0.85 18.18
N PHE A 105 3.59 -1.38 17.14
CA PHE A 105 4.00 -1.22 15.74
C PHE A 105 3.21 -0.15 15.01
N VAL A 106 3.81 0.40 13.95
CA VAL A 106 3.16 1.33 13.03
C VAL A 106 2.95 0.64 11.70
N ASN A 107 1.71 0.57 11.22
CA ASN A 107 1.42 0.14 9.86
C ASN A 107 1.49 1.35 8.93
N GLU A 108 2.37 1.28 7.95
CA GLU A 108 2.60 2.38 7.01
C GLU A 108 1.98 2.06 5.65
N PHE A 109 1.07 2.91 5.17
CA PHE A 109 0.56 2.91 3.79
C PHE A 109 0.95 4.23 3.13
N SER A 110 2.15 4.28 2.55
CA SER A 110 2.78 5.53 2.12
C SER A 110 2.52 5.93 0.66
N LYS A 111 1.74 5.12 -0.05
CA LYS A 111 1.56 5.18 -1.51
C LYS A 111 0.09 5.00 -1.89
N ILE A 112 -0.81 5.71 -1.21
CA ILE A 112 -2.24 5.63 -1.51
C ILE A 112 -2.54 6.51 -2.72
N LEU A 113 -3.09 5.88 -3.76
CA LEU A 113 -3.51 6.54 -4.98
C LEU A 113 -5.03 6.60 -5.07
N LEU A 114 -5.56 7.83 -5.11
CA LEU A 114 -6.93 8.12 -5.52
C LEU A 114 -6.91 8.73 -6.93
N LEU A 115 -7.83 8.29 -7.79
CA LEU A 115 -7.97 8.78 -9.16
C LEU A 115 -9.23 9.63 -9.27
N SER A 116 -9.15 10.73 -10.01
CA SER A 116 -10.32 11.58 -10.26
C SER A 116 -11.32 10.82 -11.12
N GLU A 117 -12.59 10.87 -10.74
CA GLU A 117 -13.74 10.26 -11.42
C GLU A 117 -14.65 11.34 -12.07
N ASP A 118 -14.26 12.61 -11.98
CA ASP A 118 -14.90 13.69 -12.73
C ASP A 118 -14.57 13.62 -14.23
N GLU A 119 -15.42 14.24 -15.05
CA GLU A 119 -15.34 14.16 -16.53
C GLU A 119 -13.95 14.55 -17.07
N LYS A 120 -13.39 15.65 -16.54
CA LYS A 120 -12.08 16.13 -16.95
C LYS A 120 -10.96 15.18 -16.53
N GLY A 121 -11.02 14.67 -15.31
CA GLY A 121 -10.04 13.72 -14.79
C GLY A 121 -10.02 12.41 -15.57
N LEU A 122 -11.19 11.91 -15.96
CA LEU A 122 -11.32 10.74 -16.83
C LEU A 122 -10.74 10.99 -18.24
N GLU A 123 -10.98 12.16 -18.83
CA GLU A 123 -10.40 12.51 -20.15
C GLU A 123 -8.85 12.60 -20.10
N GLU A 124 -8.30 13.18 -19.03
CA GLU A 124 -6.85 13.24 -18.82
C GLU A 124 -6.26 11.83 -18.60
N LEU A 125 -6.96 10.99 -17.85
CA LEU A 125 -6.59 9.60 -17.59
C LEU A 125 -6.59 8.77 -18.88
N ASP A 126 -7.62 8.87 -19.71
CA ASP A 126 -7.67 8.17 -21.01
C ASP A 126 -6.49 8.54 -21.92
N LYS A 127 -6.10 9.82 -21.95
CA LYS A 127 -4.92 10.28 -22.69
C LYS A 127 -3.62 9.70 -22.12
N GLU A 128 -3.48 9.67 -20.80
CA GLU A 128 -2.33 9.09 -20.10
C GLU A 128 -2.20 7.59 -20.40
N ILE A 129 -3.31 6.85 -20.31
CA ILE A 129 -3.37 5.40 -20.59
C ILE A 129 -3.05 5.12 -22.05
N ALA A 130 -3.61 5.90 -22.97
CA ALA A 130 -3.28 5.79 -24.38
C ALA A 130 -1.77 5.97 -24.60
N LEU A 131 -1.14 6.96 -23.96
CA LEU A 131 0.31 7.17 -24.07
C LEU A 131 1.11 5.96 -23.57
N ILE A 132 0.69 5.35 -22.46
CA ILE A 132 1.35 4.17 -21.86
C ILE A 132 1.31 2.97 -22.81
N PHE A 133 0.18 2.73 -23.50
CA PHE A 133 0.01 1.52 -24.31
C PHE A 133 0.17 1.69 -25.83
N THR A 134 0.15 2.92 -26.35
CA THR A 134 0.21 3.23 -27.79
C THR A 134 1.51 3.88 -28.24
N THR A 135 2.37 4.37 -27.34
CA THR A 135 3.66 4.92 -27.78
C THR A 135 4.48 3.82 -28.46
N PRO A 136 4.75 3.94 -29.78
CA PRO A 136 5.77 3.10 -30.39
C PRO A 136 7.08 3.42 -29.68
N ILE A 137 7.86 2.40 -29.34
CA ILE A 137 9.24 2.57 -28.89
C ILE A 137 9.87 3.58 -29.85
N PRO A 138 10.32 4.77 -29.40
CA PRO A 138 11.00 5.70 -30.30
C PRO A 138 12.15 4.91 -30.90
N THR A 139 12.09 4.71 -32.22
CA THR A 139 13.10 3.95 -32.97
C THR A 139 14.45 4.48 -32.51
N PRO A 140 15.29 3.67 -31.85
CA PRO A 140 16.53 4.17 -31.30
C PRO A 140 17.35 4.69 -32.47
N LYS A 141 17.64 6.00 -32.48
CA LYS A 141 18.81 6.51 -33.19
C LYS A 141 19.96 5.62 -32.72
N PRO A 142 20.71 4.96 -33.62
CA PRO A 142 21.62 3.90 -33.25
C PRO A 142 22.62 4.42 -32.21
N SER A 143 22.40 4.02 -30.96
CA SER A 143 23.35 4.17 -29.88
C SER A 143 24.29 2.97 -30.00
N PRO A 144 25.62 3.16 -30.02
CA PRO A 144 26.59 2.09 -30.27
C PRO A 144 26.70 1.07 -29.13
N THR A 145 25.89 1.18 -28.07
CA THR A 145 25.89 0.24 -26.95
C THR A 145 24.62 -0.60 -27.00
N PRO A 146 24.70 -1.93 -27.20
CA PRO A 146 23.54 -2.81 -27.03
C PRO A 146 23.12 -2.75 -25.55
N SER A 147 22.01 -2.06 -25.29
CA SER A 147 21.25 -2.19 -24.04
C SER A 147 20.74 -3.63 -23.98
N VAL A 148 21.49 -4.52 -23.33
CA VAL A 148 21.00 -5.88 -23.06
C VAL A 148 19.95 -5.74 -21.98
N ASP A 149 18.67 -5.82 -22.36
CA ASP A 149 17.59 -5.87 -21.39
C ASP A 149 17.84 -7.04 -20.42
N PRO A 150 17.78 -6.83 -19.09
CA PRO A 150 18.17 -7.84 -18.09
C PRO A 150 17.23 -9.06 -18.07
N PHE A 151 16.09 -8.98 -18.78
CA PHE A 151 15.07 -10.00 -18.85
C PHE A 151 14.63 -10.22 -20.31
N ALA A 152 14.29 -11.46 -20.64
CA ALA A 152 13.76 -11.81 -21.95
C ALA A 152 12.69 -12.90 -21.81
N ILE A 153 11.71 -12.89 -22.72
CA ILE A 153 10.75 -13.99 -22.88
C ILE A 153 11.18 -14.85 -24.07
N LYS A 154 11.37 -16.14 -23.86
CA LYS A 154 11.61 -17.14 -24.92
C LYS A 154 10.59 -18.27 -24.78
N LYS A 155 9.75 -18.45 -25.82
CA LYS A 155 8.68 -19.48 -25.85
C LYS A 155 7.77 -19.43 -24.60
N GLY A 156 7.42 -18.23 -24.12
CA GLY A 156 6.56 -18.04 -22.94
C GLY A 156 7.28 -18.22 -21.59
N VAL A 157 8.59 -18.44 -21.58
CA VAL A 157 9.39 -18.52 -20.35
C VAL A 157 10.14 -17.21 -20.17
N LEU A 158 9.96 -16.56 -19.02
CA LEU A 158 10.69 -15.37 -18.63
C LEU A 158 12.01 -15.77 -17.96
N THR A 159 13.13 -15.29 -18.48
CA THR A 159 14.47 -15.61 -17.99
C THR A 159 15.32 -14.35 -17.79
N THR A 160 16.30 -14.41 -16.88
CA THR A 160 17.38 -13.42 -16.84
C THR A 160 18.30 -13.54 -18.08
N THR A 161 18.93 -12.45 -18.49
CA THR A 161 19.86 -12.42 -19.65
C THR A 161 21.34 -12.36 -19.24
N ASN A 162 21.63 -12.53 -17.94
CA ASN A 162 22.99 -12.59 -17.40
C ASN A 162 23.73 -13.85 -17.89
N GLU A 163 25.04 -13.94 -17.62
CA GLU A 163 25.91 -15.06 -18.04
C GLU A 163 25.36 -16.45 -17.69
N LYS A 164 24.57 -16.54 -16.61
CA LYS A 164 23.78 -17.72 -16.25
C LYS A 164 22.30 -17.37 -16.26
N PRO A 165 21.59 -17.65 -17.37
CA PRO A 165 20.15 -17.42 -17.46
C PRO A 165 19.39 -18.28 -16.45
N GLU A 166 18.59 -17.63 -15.61
CA GLU A 166 17.72 -18.27 -14.63
C GLU A 166 16.26 -18.11 -15.05
N LYS A 167 15.48 -19.18 -14.89
CA LYS A 167 14.05 -19.18 -15.16
C LYS A 167 13.30 -18.49 -14.03
N ILE A 168 12.51 -17.47 -14.37
CA ILE A 168 11.73 -16.67 -13.43
C ILE A 168 10.29 -17.19 -13.35
N ALA A 169 9.64 -17.38 -14.50
CA ALA A 169 8.24 -17.78 -14.63
C ALA A 169 7.95 -18.43 -16.00
N GLU A 170 6.84 -19.15 -16.10
CA GLU A 170 6.31 -19.74 -17.35
C GLU A 170 4.97 -19.13 -17.73
N ASN A 171 4.52 -19.43 -18.95
CA ASN A 171 3.26 -18.92 -19.52
C ASN A 171 3.17 -17.39 -19.51
N VAL A 172 4.31 -16.72 -19.53
CA VAL A 172 4.41 -15.26 -19.47
C VAL A 172 4.02 -14.67 -20.82
N LYS A 173 3.08 -13.72 -20.79
CA LYS A 173 2.59 -12.99 -21.96
C LYS A 173 3.29 -11.66 -22.16
N GLY A 174 3.79 -11.05 -21.08
CA GLY A 174 4.62 -9.86 -21.13
C GLY A 174 5.20 -9.54 -19.76
N PHE A 175 6.12 -8.57 -19.74
CA PHE A 175 6.75 -8.05 -18.54
C PHE A 175 7.04 -6.56 -18.69
N ALA A 176 7.23 -5.85 -17.58
CA ALA A 176 7.68 -4.47 -17.56
C ALA A 176 8.55 -4.20 -16.32
N LEU A 177 9.61 -3.40 -16.49
CA LEU A 177 10.41 -2.92 -15.38
C LEU A 177 9.84 -1.61 -14.82
N SER A 178 9.96 -1.44 -13.50
CA SER A 178 9.65 -0.17 -12.85
C SER A 178 10.56 0.94 -13.38
N LYS A 179 10.17 2.19 -13.19
CA LYS A 179 10.91 3.37 -13.70
C LYS A 179 12.33 3.42 -13.14
N ASP A 180 12.48 3.09 -11.86
CA ASP A 180 13.77 2.98 -11.18
C ASP A 180 14.50 1.64 -11.39
N LYS A 181 13.88 0.71 -12.12
CA LYS A 181 14.36 -0.66 -12.39
C LYS A 181 14.60 -1.50 -11.13
N ASN A 182 13.94 -1.17 -10.03
CA ASN A 182 14.00 -1.95 -8.78
C ASN A 182 12.94 -3.04 -8.66
N LYS A 183 11.94 -3.07 -9.54
CA LYS A 183 10.89 -4.08 -9.57
C LYS A 183 10.63 -4.55 -11.00
N LEU A 184 10.25 -5.81 -11.12
CA LEU A 184 9.81 -6.44 -12.36
C LEU A 184 8.37 -6.88 -12.19
N THR A 185 7.47 -6.40 -13.05
CA THR A 185 6.14 -7.01 -13.17
C THR A 185 6.11 -7.96 -14.37
N TRP A 186 5.32 -9.03 -14.27
CA TRP A 186 4.96 -9.86 -15.42
C TRP A 186 3.52 -10.35 -15.29
N TRP A 187 2.94 -10.72 -16.42
CA TRP A 187 1.58 -11.26 -16.46
C TRP A 187 1.49 -12.53 -17.29
N THR A 188 0.56 -13.40 -16.90
CA THR A 188 0.15 -14.58 -17.66
C THR A 188 -1.15 -14.27 -18.41
N THR A 189 -2.02 -15.27 -18.61
CA THR A 189 -3.36 -15.02 -19.16
C THR A 189 -4.23 -14.20 -18.20
N ASN A 190 -4.12 -14.41 -16.90
CA ASN A 190 -5.01 -13.80 -15.90
C ASN A 190 -4.35 -13.48 -14.56
N GLU A 191 -3.06 -13.77 -14.39
CA GLU A 191 -2.32 -13.43 -13.17
C GLU A 191 -1.36 -12.30 -13.42
N LEU A 192 -1.24 -11.42 -12.42
CA LEU A 192 -0.28 -10.33 -12.39
C LEU A 192 0.65 -10.50 -11.20
N TRP A 193 1.94 -10.49 -11.49
CA TRP A 193 2.99 -10.76 -10.51
C TRP A 193 3.98 -9.60 -10.44
N VAL A 194 4.63 -9.46 -9.30
CA VAL A 194 5.77 -8.54 -9.07
C VAL A 194 6.92 -9.29 -8.44
N MET A 195 8.15 -8.94 -8.83
CA MET A 195 9.38 -9.36 -8.19
C MET A 195 10.21 -8.14 -7.81
N TRP A 196 10.71 -8.11 -6.58
CA TRP A 196 11.60 -7.07 -6.11
C TRP A 196 13.05 -7.39 -6.50
N LEU A 197 13.71 -6.45 -7.16
CA LEU A 197 15.10 -6.56 -7.65
C LEU A 197 16.11 -5.95 -6.66
N SER A 198 15.62 -5.27 -5.62
CA SER A 198 16.37 -4.76 -4.47
C SER A 198 15.56 -4.90 -3.19
N ASP A 199 16.23 -4.87 -2.05
CA ASP A 199 15.57 -4.80 -0.74
C ASP A 199 14.75 -3.51 -0.61
N THR A 200 13.58 -3.58 0.01
CA THR A 200 12.79 -2.41 0.39
C THR A 200 13.08 -2.02 1.84
N ASN A 201 13.02 -0.72 2.12
CA ASN A 201 13.18 -0.12 3.44
C ASN A 201 11.89 0.54 3.96
N TYR A 202 10.77 0.30 3.28
CA TYR A 202 9.43 0.73 3.63
C TYR A 202 8.50 -0.49 3.65
N GLN A 203 7.33 -0.35 4.26
CA GLN A 203 6.36 -1.44 4.30
C GLN A 203 5.53 -1.51 3.00
N PRO A 204 5.24 -2.72 2.48
CA PRO A 204 5.72 -4.03 2.95
C PRO A 204 7.23 -4.24 2.70
N TYR A 205 7.89 -4.88 3.65
CA TYR A 205 9.33 -5.18 3.55
C TYR A 205 9.55 -6.40 2.67
N HIS A 206 10.32 -6.22 1.60
CA HIS A 206 10.70 -7.26 0.65
C HIS A 206 12.22 -7.35 0.55
N LYS A 207 12.70 -8.56 0.32
CA LYS A 207 14.08 -8.86 -0.03
C LYS A 207 14.24 -8.96 -1.54
N LYS A 208 15.44 -8.66 -2.01
CA LYS A 208 15.80 -8.92 -3.40
C LYS A 208 15.51 -10.38 -3.77
N GLY A 209 14.73 -10.56 -4.82
CA GLY A 209 14.31 -11.86 -5.34
C GLY A 209 12.93 -12.31 -4.86
N ASP A 210 12.32 -11.60 -3.90
CA ASP A 210 10.94 -11.87 -3.47
C ASP A 210 10.00 -11.75 -4.68
N LYS A 211 9.05 -12.68 -4.76
CA LYS A 211 8.02 -12.72 -5.81
C LYS A 211 6.66 -12.78 -5.14
N GLU A 212 5.73 -12.00 -5.64
CA GLU A 212 4.37 -11.95 -5.12
C GLU A 212 3.35 -11.94 -6.25
N LEU A 213 2.30 -12.75 -6.08
CA LEU A 213 1.09 -12.68 -6.90
C LEU A 213 0.27 -11.50 -6.40
N ILE A 214 0.21 -10.44 -7.19
CA ILE A 214 -0.53 -9.24 -6.82
C ILE A 214 -2.02 -9.49 -6.93
N THR A 215 -2.48 -10.05 -8.05
CA THR A 215 -3.89 -10.42 -8.22
C THR A 215 -4.11 -11.43 -9.34
N ARG A 216 -5.25 -12.10 -9.28
CA ARG A 216 -5.79 -12.93 -10.36
C ARG A 216 -7.09 -12.30 -10.85
N LEU A 217 -7.11 -11.89 -12.12
CA LEU A 217 -8.28 -11.31 -12.76
C LEU A 217 -9.20 -12.41 -13.32
N SER A 218 -10.50 -12.10 -13.38
CA SER A 218 -11.49 -12.95 -14.04
C SER A 218 -11.45 -12.83 -15.57
N THR A 219 -10.91 -11.72 -16.08
CA THR A 219 -10.74 -11.43 -17.50
C THR A 219 -9.29 -11.60 -17.93
N GLN A 220 -9.07 -11.82 -19.23
CA GLN A 220 -7.72 -11.95 -19.78
C GLN A 220 -6.96 -10.62 -19.71
N ILE A 221 -5.72 -10.69 -19.25
CA ILE A 221 -4.75 -9.59 -19.30
C ILE A 221 -4.16 -9.54 -20.70
N LYS A 222 -4.33 -8.39 -21.39
CA LYS A 222 -3.70 -8.12 -22.69
C LYS A 222 -2.31 -7.53 -22.48
N LYS A 223 -2.22 -6.49 -21.66
CA LYS A 223 -0.98 -5.78 -21.31
C LYS A 223 -1.04 -5.30 -19.87
N ALA A 224 0.12 -5.11 -19.25
CA ALA A 224 0.25 -4.36 -18.00
C ALA A 224 1.47 -3.45 -18.06
N ALA A 225 1.45 -2.39 -17.25
CA ALA A 225 2.55 -1.43 -17.13
C ALA A 225 2.55 -0.82 -15.72
N TRP A 226 3.67 -0.20 -15.34
CA TRP A 226 3.73 0.66 -14.15
C TRP A 226 2.99 1.97 -14.41
N PHE A 227 2.31 2.47 -13.38
CA PHE A 227 1.41 3.61 -13.50
C PHE A 227 1.77 4.71 -12.50
N ARG A 228 2.22 5.86 -13.02
CA ARG A 228 2.65 7.09 -12.30
C ARG A 228 3.85 6.95 -11.36
N ASP A 229 3.98 5.83 -10.67
CA ASP A 229 5.09 5.49 -9.77
C ASP A 229 5.45 4.00 -9.87
N ASP A 230 6.33 3.56 -8.97
CA ASP A 230 6.86 2.19 -8.90
C ASP A 230 6.07 1.31 -7.91
N GLU A 231 4.83 1.71 -7.57
CA GLU A 231 3.97 1.09 -6.56
C GLU A 231 2.55 0.79 -7.08
N HIS A 232 2.21 1.34 -8.25
CA HIS A 232 0.95 1.07 -8.93
C HIS A 232 1.18 0.48 -10.32
N LEU A 233 0.29 -0.43 -10.69
CA LEU A 233 0.22 -1.05 -11.99
C LEU A 233 -1.09 -0.68 -12.66
N ILE A 234 -1.05 -0.56 -13.98
CA ILE A 234 -2.24 -0.50 -14.83
C ILE A 234 -2.30 -1.73 -15.72
N VAL A 235 -3.49 -2.28 -15.87
CA VAL A 235 -3.77 -3.48 -16.64
C VAL A 235 -4.81 -3.17 -17.71
N ASP A 236 -4.49 -3.49 -18.97
CA ASP A 236 -5.46 -3.61 -20.06
C ASP A 236 -6.07 -5.01 -20.02
N SER A 237 -7.34 -5.11 -19.65
CA SER A 237 -8.11 -6.35 -19.62
C SER A 237 -9.36 -6.25 -20.50
N ASN A 238 -10.06 -7.36 -20.72
CA ASN A 238 -11.38 -7.27 -21.36
C ASN A 238 -12.38 -6.57 -20.42
N PRO A 239 -13.33 -5.78 -20.95
CA PRO A 239 -14.37 -5.17 -20.14
C PRO A 239 -15.13 -6.23 -19.34
N SER A 240 -15.45 -5.93 -18.09
CA SER A 240 -16.41 -6.72 -17.33
C SER A 240 -17.78 -6.62 -17.99
N THR A 241 -18.58 -7.69 -17.96
CA THR A 241 -19.90 -7.76 -18.64
C THR A 241 -20.89 -6.67 -18.23
N ASN A 242 -20.59 -5.91 -17.17
CA ASN A 242 -21.42 -4.87 -16.60
C ASN A 242 -20.86 -3.44 -16.76
N SER A 243 -19.69 -3.23 -17.39
CA SER A 243 -19.11 -1.90 -17.60
C SER A 243 -19.23 -1.45 -19.06
N LYS A 244 -19.68 -0.21 -19.27
CA LYS A 244 -19.70 0.46 -20.59
C LYS A 244 -18.36 1.14 -20.95
N GLN A 245 -17.34 0.96 -20.12
CA GLN A 245 -16.03 1.60 -20.26
C GLN A 245 -14.96 0.64 -20.81
N ASN A 246 -13.78 1.21 -21.09
CA ASN A 246 -12.56 0.46 -21.40
C ASN A 246 -12.28 -0.59 -20.29
N GLY A 247 -11.54 -1.66 -20.61
CA GLY A 247 -11.28 -2.73 -19.63
C GLY A 247 -10.07 -2.46 -18.73
N TYR A 248 -9.77 -1.19 -18.43
CA TYR A 248 -8.57 -0.82 -17.68
C TYR A 248 -8.79 -0.95 -16.18
N LYS A 249 -7.75 -1.40 -15.48
CA LYS A 249 -7.74 -1.52 -14.03
C LYS A 249 -6.42 -0.97 -13.50
N VAL A 250 -6.49 -0.06 -12.54
CA VAL A 250 -5.32 0.41 -11.77
C VAL A 250 -5.32 -0.26 -10.42
N LEU A 251 -4.16 -0.74 -9.99
CA LEU A 251 -4.01 -1.49 -8.75
C LEU A 251 -2.68 -1.16 -8.07
N GLU A 252 -2.68 -1.16 -6.75
CA GLU A 252 -1.47 -1.06 -5.93
C GLU A 252 -0.75 -2.43 -5.83
N ILE A 253 0.54 -2.43 -5.52
CA ILE A 253 1.30 -3.67 -5.27
C ILE A 253 1.31 -4.10 -3.80
N ASP A 254 0.91 -3.22 -2.87
CA ASP A 254 0.77 -3.59 -1.45
C ASP A 254 -0.49 -4.46 -1.27
N THR A 255 -0.33 -5.74 -0.96
CA THR A 255 -1.43 -6.70 -0.82
C THR A 255 -1.97 -6.81 0.61
N ARG A 256 -1.33 -6.14 1.58
CA ARG A 256 -1.70 -6.25 2.99
C ARG A 256 -3.12 -5.74 3.19
N GLY A 257 -3.96 -6.53 3.86
CA GLY A 257 -5.33 -6.11 4.16
C GLY A 257 -6.29 -6.07 2.96
N GLY A 258 -5.91 -6.68 1.84
CA GLY A 258 -6.63 -6.65 0.57
C GLY A 258 -5.94 -5.75 -0.45
N ILE A 259 -6.31 -5.90 -1.72
CA ILE A 259 -5.79 -5.09 -2.82
C ILE A 259 -6.85 -4.09 -3.27
N ASN A 260 -6.48 -2.81 -3.38
CA ASN A 260 -7.33 -1.81 -3.98
C ASN A 260 -7.23 -1.87 -5.51
N ILE A 261 -8.37 -2.04 -6.19
CA ILE A 261 -8.46 -2.06 -7.65
C ILE A 261 -9.46 -1.00 -8.08
N ILE A 262 -9.01 -0.04 -8.88
CA ILE A 262 -9.82 1.02 -9.48
C ILE A 262 -10.11 0.59 -10.92
N GLU A 263 -11.39 0.40 -11.23
CA GLU A 263 -11.85 0.14 -12.60
C GLU A 263 -12.09 1.47 -13.32
N ILE A 264 -11.57 1.59 -14.54
CA ILE A 264 -11.67 2.81 -15.36
C ILE A 264 -12.51 2.49 -16.59
#